data_AF-A0AAE7I594-F1
#
_entry.id   AF-A0AAE7I594-F1
#
_cell.length_a   1.000
_cell.length_b   1.000
_cell.length_c   1.000
_cell.angle_alpha   90.00
_cell.angle_beta   90.00
_cell.angle_gamma   90.00
#
_symmetry.space_group_name_H-M   'P 1'
#
loop_
_entity.id
_entity.type
_entity.pdbx_description
1 polymer ?
#
loop_
_entity_poly.entity_id
_entity_poly.type
_entity_poly.pdbx_seq_one_letter_code
_entity_poly.pdbx_strand_id
1 'polypeptide(L)'
;MMKSKKSIFIEGHILSNSCHGQVGQSFCIHRARFNNGKYAIIREASGICFKPGEIIQRNDCEWFYNLTKIRLLSFEYLEDDESRRQFLEYR
;
A
#
# COMPACT_ATOMS: atom_id res chain seq x y z
N MET A 1 8.22 -34.00 -11.99
CA MET A 1 6.99 -33.36 -11.49
C MET A 1 7.31 -31.91 -11.16
N MET A 2 7.07 -30.96 -12.08
CA MET A 2 7.27 -29.54 -11.78
C MET A 2 6.22 -29.12 -10.76
N LYS A 3 6.64 -28.69 -9.57
CA LYS A 3 5.74 -28.06 -8.60
C LYS A 3 5.20 -26.79 -9.24
N SER A 4 3.91 -26.75 -9.53
CA SER A 4 3.22 -25.51 -9.87
C SER A 4 3.43 -24.53 -8.72
N LYS A 5 4.19 -23.45 -8.95
CA LYS A 5 4.26 -22.34 -7.99
C LYS A 5 2.85 -21.78 -7.89
N LYS A 6 2.26 -21.85 -6.70
CA LYS A 6 1.00 -21.17 -6.40
C LYS A 6 1.27 -19.67 -6.55
N SER A 7 0.66 -19.03 -7.54
CA SER A 7 0.76 -17.59 -7.69
C SER A 7 0.18 -16.92 -6.45
N ILE A 8 0.88 -15.89 -5.95
CA ILE A 8 0.42 -15.15 -4.78
C ILE A 8 -0.31 -13.92 -5.29
N PHE A 9 -1.60 -13.84 -4.98
CA PHE A 9 -2.43 -12.67 -5.25
C PHE A 9 -2.82 -12.01 -3.93
N ILE A 10 -2.50 -10.73 -3.77
CA ILE A 10 -2.92 -9.92 -2.63
C ILE A 10 -3.64 -8.70 -3.17
N GLU A 11 -4.77 -8.37 -2.57
CA GLU A 11 -5.51 -7.14 -2.86
C GLU A 11 -5.54 -6.26 -1.61
N GLY A 12 -5.34 -4.96 -1.78
CA GLY A 12 -5.38 -3.96 -0.72
C GLY A 12 -6.24 -2.77 -1.11
N HIS A 13 -7.14 -2.37 -0.22
CA HIS A 13 -7.98 -1.18 -0.36
C HIS A 13 -7.35 -0.01 0.38
N ILE A 14 -7.24 1.14 -0.29
CA ILE A 14 -6.77 2.37 0.33
C ILE A 14 -7.90 2.94 1.18
N LEU A 15 -7.66 3.08 2.48
CA LEU A 15 -8.62 3.60 3.45
C LEU A 15 -8.47 5.11 3.64
N SER A 16 -7.23 5.58 3.69
CA SER A 16 -6.91 6.99 3.87
C SER A 16 -5.56 7.29 3.26
N ASN A 17 -5.36 8.56 2.88
CA ASN A 17 -4.09 9.08 2.40
C ASN A 17 -3.77 10.41 3.08
N SER A 18 -2.49 10.75 3.12
CA SER A 18 -2.01 12.05 3.57
C SER A 18 -0.78 12.43 2.77
N CYS A 19 -0.76 13.66 2.25
CA CYS A 19 0.33 14.18 1.43
C CYS A 19 1.24 15.06 2.29
N HIS A 20 2.54 14.80 2.24
CA HIS A 20 3.56 15.47 3.04
C HIS A 20 4.72 15.94 2.16
N GLY A 21 5.56 16.81 2.72
CA GLY A 21 6.74 17.34 2.05
C GLY A 21 6.51 18.70 1.39
N GLN A 22 7.49 19.14 0.60
CA GLN A 22 7.48 20.42 -0.11
C GLN A 22 7.19 20.22 -1.60
N VAL A 23 6.87 21.31 -2.30
CA VAL A 23 6.71 21.31 -3.76
C VAL A 23 7.99 20.77 -4.41
N GLY A 24 7.88 19.70 -5.18
CA GLY A 24 9.00 19.00 -5.83
C GLY A 24 9.63 17.86 -5.01
N GLN A 25 9.25 17.67 -3.75
CA GLN A 25 9.68 16.56 -2.88
C GLN A 25 8.52 15.99 -2.06
N SER A 26 7.31 16.02 -2.60
CA SER A 26 6.13 15.50 -1.91
C SER A 26 6.11 13.99 -1.89
N PHE A 27 5.61 13.41 -0.81
CA PHE A 27 5.33 11.99 -0.69
C PHE A 27 3.97 11.76 -0.05
N CYS A 28 3.30 10.69 -0.44
CA CYS A 28 2.05 10.28 0.17
C CYS A 28 2.22 9.05 1.06
N ILE A 29 1.59 9.12 2.23
CA ILE A 29 1.42 8.02 3.16
C ILE A 29 -0.02 7.52 3.01
N HIS A 30 -0.19 6.21 2.92
CA HIS A 30 -1.48 5.59 2.77
C HIS A 30 -1.68 4.52 3.83
N ARG A 31 -2.89 4.46 4.37
CA ARG A 31 -3.33 3.33 5.17
C ARG A 31 -4.12 2.39 4.26
N ALA A 32 -3.69 1.15 4.15
CA ALA A 32 -4.33 0.13 3.33
C ALA A 32 -4.84 -1.04 4.18
N ARG A 33 -5.97 -1.62 3.79
CA ARG A 33 -6.49 -2.89 4.33
C ARG A 33 -6.40 -3.96 3.25
N PHE A 34 -5.78 -5.08 3.58
CA PHE A 34 -5.59 -6.19 2.67
C PHE A 34 -6.67 -7.26 2.84
N ASN A 35 -6.92 -8.01 1.78
CA ASN A 35 -7.90 -9.11 1.73
C ASN A 35 -7.59 -10.26 2.70
N ASN A 36 -6.37 -10.32 3.26
CA ASN A 36 -5.99 -11.24 4.32
C ASN A 36 -6.35 -10.73 5.74
N GLY A 37 -7.08 -9.62 5.85
CA GLY A 37 -7.49 -9.02 7.12
C GLY A 37 -6.45 -8.11 7.77
N LYS A 38 -5.23 -8.04 7.23
CA LYS A 38 -4.15 -7.20 7.76
C LYS A 38 -4.20 -5.78 7.22
N TYR A 39 -3.58 -4.86 7.93
CA TYR A 39 -3.44 -3.46 7.54
C TYR A 39 -1.97 -3.15 7.26
N ALA A 40 -1.68 -2.04 6.59
CA ALA A 40 -0.33 -1.49 6.55
C ALA A 40 -0.34 0.00 6.29
N ILE A 41 0.78 0.63 6.65
CA ILE A 41 1.16 1.95 6.19
C ILE A 41 2.08 1.79 4.99
N ILE A 42 1.65 2.27 3.83
CA ILE A 42 2.38 2.10 2.57
C ILE A 42 2.75 3.46 1.96
N ARG A 43 3.88 3.46 1.27
CA ARG A 43 4.41 4.60 0.51
C ARG A 43 4.83 4.14 -0.87
N GLU A 44 4.46 4.90 -1.88
CA GLU A 44 4.88 4.68 -3.25
C GLU A 44 6.17 5.46 -3.52
N ALA A 45 7.13 4.84 -4.20
CA ALA A 45 8.49 5.37 -4.36
C ALA A 45 8.57 6.63 -5.23
N SER A 46 7.69 6.77 -6.23
CA SER A 46 7.59 7.98 -7.06
C SER A 46 6.79 9.12 -6.42
N GLY A 47 6.20 8.89 -5.24
CA GLY A 47 5.45 9.90 -4.49
C GLY A 47 3.98 10.01 -4.92
N ILE A 48 3.46 9.07 -5.71
CA ILE A 48 2.05 9.06 -6.13
C ILE A 48 1.13 8.97 -4.91
N CYS A 49 0.05 9.75 -4.95
CA CYS A 49 -1.02 9.69 -3.97
C CYS A 49 -2.16 8.79 -4.48
N PHE A 50 -2.31 7.61 -3.90
CA PHE A 50 -3.46 6.74 -4.13
C PHE A 50 -4.69 7.33 -3.44
N LYS A 51 -5.86 7.25 -4.08
CA LYS A 51 -7.09 7.82 -3.51
C LYS A 51 -7.78 6.79 -2.58
N PRO A 52 -8.44 7.24 -1.49
CA PRO A 52 -9.30 6.36 -0.70
C PRO A 52 -10.37 5.68 -1.57
N GLY A 53 -10.63 4.40 -1.32
CA GLY A 53 -11.52 3.55 -2.10
C GLY A 53 -10.86 2.83 -3.27
N GLU A 54 -9.68 3.29 -3.72
CA GLU A 54 -8.93 2.63 -4.79
C GLU A 54 -8.22 1.37 -4.29
N ILE A 55 -7.78 0.55 -5.24
CA ILE A 55 -7.20 -0.77 -4.99
C ILE A 55 -5.73 -0.81 -5.45
N ILE A 56 -4.90 -1.42 -4.61
CA ILE A 56 -3.58 -1.91 -4.99
C ILE A 56 -3.59 -3.44 -5.04
N GLN A 57 -2.86 -4.02 -5.97
CA GLN A 57 -2.76 -5.46 -6.13
C GLN A 57 -1.30 -5.89 -6.15
N ARG A 58 -1.01 -7.03 -5.56
CA ARG A 58 0.26 -7.71 -5.69
C ARG A 58 0.06 -9.01 -6.47
N ASN A 59 0.73 -9.11 -7.60
CA ASN A 59 0.86 -10.35 -8.36
C ASN A 59 2.29 -10.84 -8.17
N ASP A 60 2.45 -11.94 -7.43
CA ASP A 60 3.74 -12.51 -7.05
C ASP A 60 4.66 -11.52 -6.32
N CYS A 61 5.58 -10.87 -7.04
CA CYS A 61 6.54 -9.90 -6.48
C CYS A 61 6.31 -8.47 -6.95
N GLU A 62 5.27 -8.24 -7.74
CA GLU A 62 5.02 -6.95 -8.40
C GLU A 62 3.74 -6.32 -7.86
N TRP A 63 3.81 -5.01 -7.61
CA TRP A 63 2.68 -4.22 -7.16
C TRP A 63 2.08 -3.42 -8.32
N PHE A 64 0.76 -3.29 -8.30
CA PHE A 64 -0.03 -2.61 -9.31
C PHE A 64 -1.03 -1.67 -8.65
N TYR A 65 -1.26 -0.53 -9.30
CA TYR A 65 -2.31 0.44 -9.00
C TYR A 65 -2.94 0.86 -10.32
N ASN A 66 -4.25 0.65 -10.50
CA ASN A 66 -4.96 0.92 -11.75
C ASN A 66 -4.25 0.35 -12.99
N LEU A 67 -3.93 -0.94 -12.94
CA LEU A 67 -3.20 -1.69 -13.98
C LEU A 67 -1.76 -1.19 -14.27
N THR A 68 -1.32 -0.15 -13.58
CA THR A 68 0.03 0.40 -13.71
C THR A 68 0.93 -0.24 -12.66
N LYS A 69 2.06 -0.79 -13.10
CA LYS A 69 3.07 -1.32 -12.18
C LYS A 69 3.67 -0.18 -11.35
N ILE A 70 3.69 -0.35 -10.03
CA ILE A 70 4.22 0.62 -9.06
C ILE A 70 5.30 -0.02 -8.19
N ARG A 71 6.05 0.82 -7.48
CA ARG A 71 7.01 0.36 -6.47
C ARG A 71 6.61 0.89 -5.10
N LEU A 72 6.16 0.01 -4.23
CA LEU A 72 6.00 0.32 -2.82
C LEU A 72 7.37 0.27 -2.12
N LEU A 73 7.61 1.20 -1.21
CA LEU A 73 8.70 1.10 -0.24
C LEU A 73 8.40 -0.04 0.76
N SER A 74 9.43 -0.50 1.46
CA SER A 74 9.28 -1.53 2.50
C SER A 74 8.23 -1.10 3.53
N PHE A 75 7.36 -2.04 3.88
CA PHE A 75 6.33 -1.86 4.89
C PHE A 75 6.10 -3.18 5.64
N GLU A 76 5.42 -3.06 6.78
CA GLU A 76 5.03 -4.20 7.60
C GLU A 76 3.52 -4.29 7.67
N TYR A 77 3.02 -5.51 7.87
CA TYR A 77 1.62 -5.70 8.17
C TYR A 77 1.35 -5.44 9.64
N LEU A 78 0.27 -4.72 9.91
CA LEU A 78 -0.18 -4.26 11.21
C LEU A 78 -1.62 -4.69 11.46
N GLU A 79 -2.01 -4.62 12.73
CA GLU A 79 -3.42 -4.67 13.13
C GLU A 79 -4.12 -3.33 12.85
N ASP A 80 -5.45 -3.34 12.88
CA ASP A 80 -6.30 -2.17 12.58
C ASP A 80 -5.92 -0.95 13.45
N ASP A 81 -5.94 -1.13 14.78
CA ASP A 81 -5.69 -0.06 15.75
C ASP A 81 -4.28 0.53 15.61
N GLU A 82 -3.27 -0.33 15.43
CA GLU A 82 -1.88 0.09 15.28
C GLU A 82 -1.66 0.86 13.96
N SER A 83 -2.26 0.38 12.86
CA SER A 83 -2.21 1.11 11.59
C SER A 83 -2.89 2.48 11.69
N ARG A 84 -3.99 2.60 12.44
CA ARG A 84 -4.66 3.88 12.66
C ARG A 84 -3.80 4.81 13.51
N ARG A 85 -3.19 4.31 14.59
CA ARG A 85 -2.29 5.06 15.47
C ARG A 85 -1.11 5.65 14.68
N GLN A 86 -0.38 4.82 13.94
CA GLN A 86 0.75 5.26 13.13
C GLN A 86 0.35 6.26 12.04
N PHE A 87 -0.79 6.04 11.37
CA PHE A 87 -1.26 6.98 10.35
C PHE A 87 -1.52 8.38 10.92
N LEU A 88 -2.00 8.48 12.16
CA LEU A 88 -2.24 9.76 12.83
C LEU A 88 -0.95 10.48 13.25
N GLU A 89 0.14 9.76 13.51
CA GLU A 89 1.45 10.36 13.87
C GLU A 89 2.09 11.13 12.72
N TYR A 90 1.70 10.82 11.49
CA TYR A 90 2.17 11.57 10.32
C TYR A 90 1.42 12.87 10.10
N ARG A 91 0.27 13.09 10.75
CA ARG A 91 -0.63 14.22 10.49
C ARG A 91 -0.13 15.53 11.07
#